data_AF-A0A8J4UWX3-F1
#
_entry.id   AF-A0A8J4UWX3-F1
#
_cell.length_a   1.000
_cell.length_b   1.000
_cell.length_c   1.000
_cell.angle_alpha   90.00
_cell.angle_beta   90.00
_cell.angle_gamma   90.00
#
_symmetry.space_group_name_H-M   'P 1'
#
loop_
_entity.id
_entity.type
_entity.pdbx_description
1 polymer ?
#
loop_
_entity_poly.entity_id
_entity_poly.type
_entity_poly.pdbx_seq_one_letter_code
_entity_poly.pdbx_strand_id
1 'polypeptide(L)' 'MNKILALLVIVFAVLGFAAAESLYDRVPAGCKSWHQVASGYTCDSMARGCGISLSAFQALNNYPPCGNLEIGQYYCCQY' A
#
# COMPACT_ATOMS: atom_id res chain seq x y z
N MET A 1 36.33 -8.48 16.08
CA MET A 1 35.30 -8.53 15.02
C MET A 1 35.99 -8.35 13.67
N ASN A 2 35.92 -9.34 12.78
CA ASN A 2 36.65 -9.32 11.51
C ASN A 2 36.00 -8.29 10.55
N LYS A 3 36.78 -7.37 9.98
CA LYS A 3 36.26 -6.28 9.14
C LYS A 3 35.45 -6.79 7.93
N ILE A 4 35.79 -7.98 7.45
CA ILE A 4 35.08 -8.71 6.38
C ILE A 4 33.68 -9.14 6.83
N LEU A 5 33.53 -9.57 8.09
CA LEU A 5 32.24 -9.97 8.66
C LEU A 5 31.30 -8.77 8.82
N ALA A 6 31.84 -7.60 9.17
CA ALA A 6 31.07 -6.36 9.25
C ALA A 6 30.59 -5.88 7.87
N LEU A 7 31.43 -5.99 6.83
CA LEU A 7 31.06 -5.61 5.47
C LEU A 7 29.93 -6.47 4.90
N LEU A 8 29.97 -7.80 5.12
CA LEU A 8 28.94 -8.72 4.65
C LEU A 8 27.58 -8.43 5.32
N VAL A 9 27.57 -8.15 6.63
CA VAL A 9 26.34 -7.78 7.36
C VAL A 9 25.73 -6.49 6.81
N ILE A 10 26.55 -5.49 6.47
CA ILE A 10 26.08 -4.22 5.89
C ILE A 10 25.53 -4.44 4.48
N VAL A 11 26.17 -5.26 3.64
CA VAL A 11 25.67 -5.57 2.29
C VAL A 11 24.34 -6.31 2.34
N PHE A 12 24.16 -7.28 3.26
CA PHE A 12 22.87 -7.95 3.46
C PHE A 12 21.78 -7.01 4.01
N ALA A 13 22.15 -6.09 4.91
CA ALA A 13 21.22 -5.11 5.45
C ALA A 13 20.76 -4.11 4.38
N VAL A 14 21.66 -3.64 3.51
CA VAL A 14 21.36 -2.67 2.45
C VAL A 14 20.58 -3.33 1.29
N LEU A 15 20.94 -4.54 0.88
CA LEU A 15 20.22 -5.26 -0.18
C LEU A 15 18.85 -5.78 0.30
N GLY A 16 18.67 -6.04 1.60
CA GLY A 16 17.39 -6.41 2.19
C GLY A 16 16.44 -5.23 2.42
N PHE A 17 16.95 -4.00 2.55
CA PHE A 17 16.13 -2.81 2.83
C PHE A 17 15.40 -2.26 1.59
N ALA A 18 15.97 -2.43 0.39
CA ALA A 18 15.45 -1.85 -0.85
C ALA A 18 14.03 -2.33 -1.25
N ALA A 19 13.55 -3.45 -0.70
CA ALA A 19 12.20 -3.96 -0.99
C ALA A 19 11.09 -3.28 -0.15
N ALA A 20 11.42 -2.68 0.99
CA ALA A 20 10.45 -2.06 1.89
C ALA A 20 10.13 -0.60 1.50
N GLU A 21 11.04 0.06 0.78
CA GLU A 21 10.94 1.50 0.48
C GLU A 21 9.82 1.81 -0.53
N SER A 22 9.53 0.88 -1.45
CA SER A 22 8.44 1.01 -2.44
C SER A 22 7.04 0.80 -1.85
N LEU A 23 6.93 0.14 -0.68
CA LEU A 23 5.65 -0.10 0.00
C LEU A 23 5.15 1.16 0.71
N TYR A 24 6.05 2.05 1.11
CA TYR A 24 5.70 3.27 1.84
C TYR A 24 4.83 4.22 1.01
N ASP A 25 5.09 4.33 -0.29
CA ASP A 25 4.26 5.13 -1.22
C ASP A 25 2.89 4.50 -1.54
N ARG A 26 2.66 3.22 -1.17
CA ARG A 26 1.39 2.53 -1.43
C ARG A 26 0.34 2.75 -0.35
N VAL A 27 0.72 3.30 0.80
CA VAL A 27 -0.16 3.50 1.95
C VAL A 27 -0.36 5.00 2.14
N PRO A 28 -1.57 5.53 1.89
CA PRO A 28 -1.86 6.95 2.12
C PRO A 28 -1.52 7.33 3.57
N ALA A 29 -0.49 8.16 3.76
CA ALA A 29 -0.11 8.61 5.09
C ALA A 29 -1.25 9.43 5.73
N GLY A 30 -1.56 9.15 6.99
CA GLY A 30 -2.61 9.87 7.72
C GLY A 30 -4.04 9.38 7.46
N CYS A 31 -4.22 8.23 6.81
CA CYS A 31 -5.55 7.66 6.65
C CYS A 31 -6.21 7.32 8.00
N LYS A 32 -7.45 7.80 8.19
CA LYS A 32 -8.29 7.59 9.38
C LYS A 32 -9.19 6.36 9.29
N SER A 33 -9.52 5.89 8.09
CA SER A 33 -10.38 4.71 7.91
C SER A 33 -10.05 3.90 6.67
N TRP A 34 -10.21 2.58 6.78
CA TRP A 34 -9.76 1.62 5.78
C TRP A 34 -10.89 0.67 5.39
N HIS A 35 -10.88 0.23 4.13
CA HIS A 35 -11.75 -0.81 3.63
C HIS A 35 -10.93 -1.91 2.97
N GLN A 36 -11.14 -3.16 3.41
CA GLN A 36 -10.45 -4.32 2.85
C GLN A 36 -11.19 -4.79 1.60
N VAL A 37 -10.45 -5.02 0.52
CA VAL A 37 -11.05 -5.55 -0.72
C VAL A 37 -11.26 -7.05 -0.61
N ALA A 38 -12.43 -7.51 -1.01
CA ALA A 38 -12.83 -8.92 -1.04
C ALA A 38 -13.04 -9.40 -2.48
N SER A 39 -13.14 -10.73 -2.64
CA SER A 39 -13.46 -11.32 -3.94
C SER A 39 -14.77 -10.76 -4.50
N GLY A 40 -14.77 -10.36 -5.78
CA GLY A 40 -15.92 -9.77 -6.45
C GLY A 40 -16.13 -8.28 -6.22
N TYR A 41 -15.28 -7.61 -5.44
CA TYR A 41 -15.35 -6.15 -5.30
C TYR A 41 -14.85 -5.46 -6.58
N THR A 42 -15.58 -4.40 -6.95
CA THR A 42 -15.20 -3.47 -8.01
C THR A 42 -14.79 -2.14 -7.40
N CYS A 43 -14.22 -1.26 -8.21
CA CYS A 43 -13.87 0.08 -7.72
C CYS A 43 -15.09 0.87 -7.24
N ASP A 44 -16.21 0.74 -7.95
CA ASP A 44 -17.47 1.33 -7.53
C ASP A 44 -18.01 0.74 -6.23
N SER A 45 -17.88 -0.59 -6.01
CA SER A 45 -18.31 -1.17 -4.73
C SER A 45 -17.39 -0.75 -3.58
N MET A 46 -16.09 -0.60 -3.81
CA MET A 46 -15.14 -0.06 -2.83
C MET A 46 -15.49 1.38 -2.45
N ALA A 47 -15.70 2.26 -3.44
CA ALA A 47 -16.07 3.65 -3.21
C ALA A 47 -17.40 3.77 -2.45
N ARG A 48 -18.41 2.96 -2.84
CA ARG A 48 -19.69 2.88 -2.12
C ARG A 48 -19.54 2.35 -0.70
N GLY A 49 -18.67 1.36 -0.47
CA GLY A 49 -18.35 0.84 0.86
C GLY A 49 -17.68 1.88 1.75
N CYS A 50 -16.88 2.77 1.17
CA CYS A 50 -16.32 3.95 1.84
C CYS A 50 -17.32 5.12 2.00
N GLY A 51 -18.48 5.09 1.33
CA GLY A 51 -19.45 6.19 1.34
C GLY A 51 -18.99 7.44 0.57
N ILE A 52 -18.07 7.31 -0.39
CA ILE A 52 -17.49 8.42 -1.17
C ILE A 52 -17.67 8.21 -2.68
N SER A 53 -17.42 9.25 -3.48
CA SER A 53 -17.43 9.10 -4.95
C SER A 53 -16.26 8.25 -5.43
N LEU A 54 -16.41 7.60 -6.59
CA LEU A 54 -15.31 6.87 -7.23
C LEU A 54 -14.08 7.76 -7.44
N SER A 55 -14.28 9.00 -7.86
CA SER A 55 -13.20 9.97 -8.06
C SER A 55 -12.46 10.30 -6.76
N ALA A 56 -13.18 10.44 -5.63
CA ALA A 56 -12.57 10.66 -4.33
C ALA A 56 -11.79 9.43 -3.87
N PHE A 57 -12.36 8.23 -4.04
CA PHE A 57 -11.68 6.97 -3.73
C PHE A 57 -10.37 6.80 -4.50
N GLN A 58 -10.38 7.10 -5.81
CA GLN A 58 -9.18 7.09 -6.65
C GLN A 58 -8.14 8.12 -6.22
N ALA A 59 -8.58 9.33 -5.85
CA ALA A 59 -7.68 10.39 -5.39
C ALA A 59 -7.01 10.05 -4.04
N LEU A 60 -7.74 9.37 -3.14
CA LEU A 60 -7.20 8.93 -1.85
C LEU A 60 -6.15 7.82 -1.98
N ASN A 61 -6.26 6.98 -3.01
CA ASN A 61 -5.47 5.76 -3.14
C ASN A 61 -4.70 5.78 -4.46
N ASN A 62 -3.57 6.46 -4.57
CA ASN A 62 -2.87 6.49 -5.86
C ASN A 62 -2.28 5.12 -6.28
N TYR A 63 -1.89 5.04 -7.56
CA TYR A 63 -1.74 3.86 -8.41
C TYR A 63 -1.45 2.45 -7.80
N PRO A 64 -2.18 1.38 -8.22
CA PRO A 64 -3.38 1.39 -9.05
C PRO A 64 -4.64 1.03 -8.24
N PRO A 65 -5.48 1.99 -7.83
CA PRO A 65 -6.66 1.71 -7.02
C PRO A 65 -7.87 1.26 -7.83
N CYS A 66 -7.80 1.16 -9.16
CA CYS A 66 -8.87 0.57 -9.99
C CYS A 66 -8.34 -0.21 -11.20
N GLY A 67 -7.02 -0.25 -11.43
CA GLY A 67 -6.41 -1.08 -12.46
C GLY A 67 -6.13 -2.49 -11.97
N ASN A 68 -5.95 -2.67 -10.66
CA ASN A 68 -5.74 -3.97 -10.03
C ASN A 68 -6.08 -3.90 -8.53
N LEU A 69 -7.33 -4.22 -8.17
CA LEU A 69 -7.70 -4.41 -6.77
C LEU A 69 -7.13 -5.73 -6.27
N GLU A 70 -6.27 -5.69 -5.26
CA GLU A 70 -5.60 -6.87 -4.72
C GLU A 70 -6.37 -7.43 -3.52
N ILE A 71 -6.99 -8.61 -3.66
CA ILE A 71 -7.75 -9.27 -2.58
C ILE A 71 -6.93 -9.31 -1.28
N GLY A 72 -7.53 -8.83 -0.19
CA GLY A 72 -6.90 -8.75 1.12
C GLY A 72 -6.19 -7.44 1.42
N GLN A 73 -5.94 -6.58 0.42
CA GLN A 73 -5.41 -5.23 0.64
C GLN A 73 -6.44 -4.29 1.25
N TYR A 74 -5.94 -3.31 1.99
CA TYR A 74 -6.71 -2.22 2.58
C TYR A 74 -6.51 -0.94 1.79
N TYR A 75 -7.61 -0.28 1.46
CA TYR A 75 -7.64 1.01 0.77
C TYR A 75 -8.23 2.07 1.70
N CYS A 76 -7.71 3.29 1.62
CA CYS A 76 -8.11 4.42 2.44
C CYS A 76 -9.49 4.96 2.01
N CYS A 77 -10.36 5.18 2.98
CA CYS A 77 -11.67 5.82 2.78
C CYS A 77 -11.71 7.28 3.25
N GLN A 78 -10.79 7.69 4.13
CA GLN A 78 -10.79 9.02 4.73
C GLN A 78 -9.40 9.40 5.26
N TYR A 79 -8.94 10.63 5.03
CA TYR A 79 -7.80 11.25 5.74
C TYR A 79 -8.20 11.92 7.05
#